data_AF-A0A7Y4P1E7-F1
#
_entry.id   AF-A0A7Y4P1E7-F1
#
_cell.length_a   1.000
_cell.length_b   1.000
_cell.length_c   1.000
_cell.angle_alpha   90.00
_cell.angle_beta   90.00
_cell.angle_gamma   90.00
#
_symmetry.space_group_name_H-M   'P 1'
#
loop_
_entity.id
_entity.type
_entity.pdbx_description
1 polymer ?
#
loop_
_entity_poly.entity_id
_entity_poly.type
_entity_poly.pdbx_seq_one_letter_code
_entity_poly.pdbx_strand_id
1 'polypeptide(L)'
;MIGRRRGTDREPELVDVYAERLGVESRGAVPGELVAQFEHLARLVLGGEMPPAGAVSAEGAAAFGELWVLDSFLTDARNALTGKGVQ
;
A
#
# COMPACT_ATOMS: atom_id res chain seq x y z
N MET A 1 -29.56 -14.40 30.60
CA MET A 1 -28.52 -15.26 29.98
C MET A 1 -28.90 -15.32 28.50
N ILE A 2 -28.16 -14.76 27.54
CA ILE A 2 -26.80 -15.05 27.05
C ILE A 2 -26.29 -13.71 26.47
N GLY A 3 -25.16 -13.12 26.87
CA GLY A 3 -23.82 -13.56 26.50
C GLY A 3 -23.24 -12.59 25.45
N ARG A 4 -22.73 -11.46 25.95
CA ARG A 4 -22.00 -10.37 25.28
C ARG A 4 -20.95 -10.90 24.27
N ARG A 5 -21.08 -10.59 22.97
CA ARG A 5 -19.92 -10.47 22.06
C ARG A 5 -19.68 -8.98 21.80
N ARG A 6 -18.85 -8.36 22.65
CA ARG A 6 -18.08 -7.20 22.17
C ARG A 6 -16.96 -7.82 21.35
N GLY A 7 -17.09 -7.81 20.03
CA GLY A 7 -15.94 -7.92 19.17
C GLY A 7 -14.99 -6.80 19.58
N THR A 8 -13.79 -7.15 20.00
CA THR A 8 -12.70 -6.18 20.09
C THR A 8 -12.39 -5.79 18.65
N ASP A 9 -12.92 -4.67 18.18
CA ASP A 9 -12.41 -4.00 16.98
C ASP A 9 -10.99 -3.56 17.31
N ARG A 10 -10.04 -4.49 17.20
CA ARG A 10 -8.62 -4.20 17.29
C ARG A 10 -8.31 -3.44 16.01
N GLU A 11 -7.77 -2.23 16.14
CA GLU A 11 -7.28 -1.50 14.98
C GLU A 11 -6.33 -2.43 14.20
N PRO A 12 -6.52 -2.55 12.87
CA PRO A 12 -5.70 -3.44 12.06
C PRO A 12 -4.24 -2.99 12.17
N GLU A 13 -3.32 -3.93 12.39
CA GLU A 13 -1.90 -3.60 12.42
C GLU A 13 -1.47 -3.23 11.00
N LEU A 14 -0.53 -2.28 10.87
CA LEU A 14 -0.07 -1.76 9.57
C LEU A 14 0.31 -2.86 8.58
N VAL A 15 0.97 -3.92 9.07
CA VAL A 15 1.40 -5.05 8.25
C VAL A 15 0.23 -5.88 7.71
N ASP A 16 -0.91 -5.93 8.40
CA ASP A 16 -2.10 -6.65 7.93
C ASP A 16 -2.79 -5.88 6.80
N VAL A 17 -2.91 -4.56 6.96
CA VAL A 17 -3.40 -3.66 5.90
C VAL A 17 -2.54 -3.77 4.65
N TYR A 18 -1.22 -3.84 4.85
CA TYR A 18 -0.29 -3.96 3.73
C TYR A 18 -0.35 -5.33 3.07
N ALA A 19 -0.44 -6.40 3.86
CA ALA A 19 -0.58 -7.75 3.32
C ALA A 19 -1.84 -7.87 2.43
N GLU A 20 -2.97 -7.32 2.87
CA GLU A 20 -4.22 -7.30 2.11
C GLU A 20 -4.07 -6.53 0.79
N ARG A 21 -3.52 -5.30 0.84
CA ARG A 21 -3.35 -4.47 -0.37
C ARG A 21 -2.36 -5.04 -1.37
N LEU A 22 -1.32 -5.72 -0.89
CA LEU A 22 -0.32 -6.40 -1.73
C LEU A 22 -0.82 -7.77 -2.22
N GLY A 23 -1.94 -8.28 -1.69
CA GLY A 23 -2.46 -9.61 -2.03
C GLY A 23 -1.55 -10.74 -1.58
N VAL A 24 -0.82 -10.56 -0.46
CA VAL A 24 0.08 -11.59 0.09
C VAL A 24 -0.49 -12.27 1.33
N GLU A 25 -0.35 -13.59 1.37
CA GLU A 25 -0.87 -14.43 2.45
C GLU A 25 0.01 -14.39 3.72
N SER A 26 1.25 -13.91 3.61
CA SER A 26 2.23 -13.91 4.70
C SER A 26 2.68 -12.50 5.05
N ARG A 27 2.52 -12.13 6.32
CA ARG A 27 3.08 -10.89 6.90
C ARG A 27 4.59 -10.77 6.65
N GLY A 28 5.30 -11.90 6.61
CA GLY A 28 6.74 -11.92 6.37
C GLY A 28 7.15 -11.57 4.92
N ALA A 29 6.21 -11.66 3.97
CA ALA A 29 6.45 -11.29 2.57
C ALA A 29 6.33 -9.78 2.33
N VAL A 30 5.57 -9.06 3.17
CA VAL A 30 5.29 -7.63 3.02
C VAL A 30 6.55 -6.77 2.80
N PRO A 31 7.65 -6.93 3.57
CA PRO A 31 8.85 -6.13 3.35
C PRO A 31 9.47 -6.35 1.96
N GLY A 32 9.48 -7.60 1.48
CA GLY A 32 10.06 -7.94 0.17
C GLY A 32 9.25 -7.36 -0.98
N GLU A 33 7.92 -7.47 -0.91
CA GLU A 33 7.03 -6.90 -1.93
C GLU A 33 7.08 -5.37 -1.96
N LEU A 34 7.13 -4.71 -0.81
CA LEU A 34 7.29 -3.24 -0.75
C LEU A 34 8.59 -2.78 -1.40
N VAL A 35 9.69 -3.52 -1.17
CA VAL A 35 10.98 -3.22 -1.82
C VAL A 35 10.85 -3.41 -3.34
N ALA A 36 10.28 -4.52 -3.80
CA ALA A 36 10.12 -4.79 -5.23
C ALA A 36 9.26 -3.72 -5.93
N GLN A 37 8.14 -3.31 -5.30
CA GLN A 37 7.26 -2.26 -5.82
C GLN A 37 7.95 -0.90 -5.86
N PHE A 38 8.71 -0.55 -4.81
CA PHE A 38 9.48 0.69 -4.79
C PHE A 38 10.57 0.70 -5.85
N GLU A 39 11.30 -0.40 -6.03
CA GLU A 39 12.31 -0.53 -7.09
C GLU A 39 11.71 -0.44 -8.49
N HIS A 40 10.51 -0.98 -8.70
CA HIS A 40 9.80 -0.86 -9.97
C HIS A 40 9.41 0.59 -10.25
N LEU A 41 8.77 1.27 -9.30
CA LEU A 41 8.39 2.68 -9.40
C LEU A 41 9.59 3.61 -9.56
N ALA A 42 10.68 3.35 -8.83
CA ALA A 42 11.92 4.12 -8.96
C ALA A 42 12.50 4.00 -10.38
N ARG A 43 12.46 2.81 -10.98
CA ARG A 43 12.90 2.60 -12.38
C ARG A 43 11.99 3.36 -13.35
N LEU A 44 10.68 3.29 -13.19
CA LEU A 44 9.73 4.03 -14.04
C LEU A 44 9.99 5.54 -14.00
N VAL A 45 10.16 6.11 -12.79
CA VAL A 45 10.35 7.55 -12.60
C VAL A 45 11.75 8.01 -13.02
N LEU A 46 12.80 7.34 -12.57
CA LEU A 46 14.19 7.75 -12.81
C LEU A 46 14.69 7.37 -14.21
N GLY A 47 14.14 6.30 -14.80
CA GLY A 47 14.43 5.88 -16.16
C GLY A 47 13.77 6.74 -17.24
N GLY A 48 12.86 7.65 -16.85
CA GLY A 48 12.09 8.46 -17.80
C GLY A 48 11.07 7.65 -18.60
N GLU A 49 10.74 6.44 -18.12
CA GLU A 49 9.74 5.54 -18.73
C GLU A 49 8.31 5.92 -18.32
N MET A 50 8.16 6.87 -17.39
CA MET A 50 6.86 7.43 -17.01
C MET A 50 6.16 8.07 -18.22
N PRO A 51 4.95 7.60 -18.57
CA PRO A 51 4.15 8.23 -19.60
C PRO A 51 3.86 9.70 -19.23
N PRO A 52 3.79 10.61 -20.22
CA PRO A 52 3.48 12.00 -19.95
C PRO A 52 2.09 12.13 -19.31
N ALA A 53 1.96 13.09 -18.39
CA ALA A 53 0.68 13.37 -17.74
C ALA A 53 -0.40 13.67 -18.80
N GLY A 54 -1.46 12.86 -18.84
CA GLY A 54 -2.54 12.96 -19.83
C GLY A 54 -2.40 12.03 -21.04
N ALA A 55 -1.35 11.21 -21.12
CA ALA A 55 -1.35 10.07 -22.03
C ALA A 55 -2.45 9.08 -21.62
N VAL A 56 -3.49 8.94 -22.44
CA VAL A 56 -4.53 7.93 -22.25
C VAL A 56 -4.03 6.61 -22.80
N SER A 57 -3.13 5.95 -22.05
CA SER A 57 -2.66 4.60 -22.32
C SER A 57 -2.90 3.68 -21.12
N ALA A 58 -3.02 2.38 -21.38
CA ALA A 58 -3.18 1.39 -20.32
C ALA A 58 -1.95 1.37 -19.40
N GLU A 59 -0.77 1.56 -19.97
CA GLU A 59 0.52 1.65 -19.28
C GLU A 59 0.59 2.88 -18.38
N GLY A 60 0.06 4.03 -18.84
CA GLY A 60 -0.06 5.24 -18.02
C GLY A 60 -1.00 5.02 -16.85
N ALA A 61 -2.19 4.45 -17.09
CA ALA A 61 -3.14 4.15 -16.03
C ALA A 61 -2.55 3.21 -14.96
N ALA A 62 -1.80 2.19 -15.38
CA ALA A 62 -1.12 1.27 -14.46
C ALA A 62 -0.06 2.00 -13.62
N ALA A 63 0.86 2.74 -14.25
CA ALA A 63 1.94 3.45 -13.57
C ALA A 63 1.40 4.51 -12.57
N PHE A 64 0.36 5.27 -12.96
CA PHE A 64 -0.27 6.23 -12.04
C PHE A 64 -1.03 5.53 -10.91
N GLY A 65 -1.64 4.37 -11.17
CA GLY A 65 -2.27 3.55 -10.13
C GLY A 65 -1.26 3.06 -9.09
N GLU A 66 -0.10 2.58 -9.54
CA GLU A 66 0.97 2.13 -8.64
C GLU A 66 1.53 3.26 -7.77
N LEU A 67 1.67 4.47 -8.32
CA LEU A 67 2.06 5.66 -7.55
C LEU A 67 1.03 6.01 -6.47
N TRP A 68 -0.26 5.90 -6.78
CA TRP A 68 -1.35 6.09 -5.80
C TRP A 68 -1.31 5.06 -4.67
N VAL A 69 -1.01 3.81 -5.00
CA VAL A 69 -0.84 2.74 -4.01
C VAL A 69 0.35 3.03 -3.10
N LEU A 70 1.48 3.48 -3.66
CA LEU A 70 2.65 3.87 -2.87
C LEU A 70 2.36 5.05 -1.93
N ASP A 71 1.68 6.10 -2.41
CA ASP A 71 1.27 7.23 -1.56
C ASP A 71 0.39 6.78 -0.38
N SER A 72 -0.52 5.84 -0.64
CA SER A 72 -1.38 5.26 0.40
C SER A 72 -0.56 4.50 1.45
N PHE A 73 0.41 3.68 1.02
CA PHE A 73 1.32 3.01 1.96
C PHE A 73 2.09 4.03 2.81
N LEU A 74 2.70 5.05 2.20
CA LEU A 74 3.46 6.07 2.93
C LEU A 74 2.59 6.87 3.90
N THR A 75 1.35 7.17 3.52
CA THR A 75 0.37 7.83 4.38
C THR A 75 0.05 6.99 5.62
N ASP A 76 -0.16 5.69 5.46
CA ASP A 76 -0.41 4.78 6.58
C ASP A 76 0.80 4.60 7.49
N ALA A 77 2.01 4.49 6.91
CA ALA A 77 3.24 4.43 7.69
C ALA A 77 3.41 5.71 8.53
N ARG A 78 3.16 6.87 7.94
CA ARG A 78 3.18 8.16 8.66
C ARG A 78 2.13 8.20 9.76
N ASN A 79 0.91 7.74 9.49
CA ASN A 79 -0.16 7.73 10.47
C ASN A 79 0.21 6.83 11.66
N ALA A 80 0.67 5.61 11.40
CA ALA A 80 1.14 4.69 12.43
C ALA A 80 2.27 5.29 13.29
N LEU A 81 3.27 5.94 12.65
CA LEU A 81 4.37 6.61 13.36
C LEU A 81 3.91 7.81 14.20
N THR A 82 2.81 8.46 13.82
CA THR A 82 2.27 9.62 14.54
C THR A 82 1.14 9.25 15.52
N GLY A 83 0.91 7.95 15.74
CA GLY A 83 -0.16 7.46 16.63
C GLY A 83 -1.56 7.74 16.10
N LYS A 84 -1.70 7.95 14.79
CA LYS A 84 -2.99 8.07 14.08
C LYS A 84 -3.34 6.70 13.48
N GLY A 85 -4.64 6.38 13.42
CA GLY A 85 -5.11 5.15 12.78
C GLY A 85 -4.68 5.06 11.30
N VAL A 86 -4.49 3.83 10.84
CA VAL A 86 -4.28 3.47 9.42
C VAL A 86 -5.63 3.44 8.70
N GLN A 87 -5.68 3.83 7.42
CA GLN A 87 -6.93 4.00 6.66
C GLN A 87 -7.23 2.87 5.68
#